data_AF-A0A957TFZ4-F1
#
_entry.id   AF-A0A957TFZ4-F1
#
_cell.length_a   1.000
_cell.length_b   1.000
_cell.length_c   1.000
_cell.angle_alpha   90.00
_cell.angle_beta   90.00
_cell.angle_gamma   90.00
#
_symmetry.space_group_name_H-M   'P 1'
#
loop_
_entity.id
_entity.type
_entity.pdbx_description
1 polymer ?
#
loop_
_entity_poly.entity_id
_entity_poly.type
_entity_poly.pdbx_seq_one_letter_code
_entity_poly.pdbx_strand_id
1 'polypeptide(L)' 'MSKKNRLRIIPLGGLGEVGKNMMAYEYGKDIIVVDAGIMFPKNDMLGVDYIIPDFEYLKKRADKVLGLFITHGHED' A
#
# COMPACT_ATOMS: atom_id res chain seq x y z
N MET A 1 -19.31 1.41 27.95
CA MET A 1 -18.00 0.93 27.45
C MET A 1 -17.78 1.51 26.07
N SER A 2 -16.71 2.28 25.83
CA SER A 2 -16.41 2.74 24.46
C SER A 2 -16.09 1.52 23.59
N LYS A 3 -16.63 1.46 22.37
CA LYS A 3 -16.23 0.43 21.41
C LYS A 3 -14.74 0.59 21.16
N LYS A 4 -13.92 -0.41 21.53
CA LYS A 4 -12.52 -0.43 21.13
C LYS A 4 -12.45 -0.43 19.61
N ASN A 5 -11.72 0.52 19.04
CA ASN A 5 -11.44 0.55 17.61
C ASN A 5 -10.71 -0.75 17.24
N ARG A 6 -11.05 -1.32 16.07
CA ARG A 6 -10.39 -2.50 15.52
C ARG A 6 -9.26 -2.04 14.60
N LEU A 7 -8.09 -2.66 14.75
CA LEU A 7 -7.01 -2.53 13.77
C LEU A 7 -7.39 -3.32 12.52
N ARG A 8 -7.26 -2.68 11.36
CA ARG A 8 -7.41 -3.32 10.05
C ARG A 8 -6.05 -3.26 9.35
N ILE A 9 -5.61 -4.40 8.81
CA ILE A 9 -4.37 -4.55 8.05
C ILE A 9 -4.78 -4.92 6.63
N ILE A 10 -4.42 -4.08 5.66
CA ILE A 10 -4.97 -4.13 4.30
C ILE A 10 -3.81 -4.15 3.31
N PRO A 11 -3.48 -5.33 2.73
CA PRO A 11 -2.47 -5.43 1.69
C PRO A 11 -3.01 -4.82 0.39
N LEU A 12 -2.35 -3.79 -0.10
CA LEU A 12 -2.63 -3.17 -1.39
C LEU A 12 -1.66 -3.68 -2.47
N GLY A 13 -0.46 -4.13 -2.06
CA GLY A 13 0.49 -4.86 -2.89
C GLY A 13 1.56 -5.59 -2.05
N GLY A 14 2.31 -6.49 -2.68
CA GLY A 14 3.39 -7.30 -2.07
C GLY A 14 2.92 -8.61 -1.42
N LEU A 15 1.63 -8.78 -1.14
CA LEU A 15 1.12 -10.04 -0.58
C LEU A 15 0.88 -11.07 -1.68
N GLY A 16 1.64 -12.18 -1.64
CA GLY A 16 1.52 -13.28 -2.60
C GLY A 16 2.29 -13.06 -3.91
N GLU A 17 3.19 -12.07 -3.93
CA GLU A 17 4.01 -11.67 -5.06
C GLU A 17 5.36 -11.08 -4.59
N VAL A 18 6.23 -10.70 -5.52
CA VAL A 18 7.51 -10.05 -5.23
C VAL A 18 7.51 -8.64 -5.80
N GLY A 19 7.71 -7.65 -4.94
CA GLY A 19 7.66 -6.23 -5.24
C GLY A 19 6.25 -5.62 -5.14
N LYS A 20 6.16 -4.35 -5.52
CA LYS A 20 5.00 -3.48 -5.33
C LYS A 20 4.46 -3.47 -3.90
N ASN A 21 5.35 -3.42 -2.91
CA ASN A 21 5.00 -3.42 -1.49
C ASN A 21 4.17 -2.19 -1.14
N MET A 22 2.97 -2.41 -0.61
CA MET A 22 2.13 -1.36 -0.04
C MET A 22 1.13 -1.93 0.95
N MET A 23 1.25 -1.53 2.21
CA MET A 23 0.40 -1.99 3.31
C MET A 23 -0.28 -0.80 3.99
N ALA A 24 -1.60 -0.84 4.09
CA ALA A 24 -2.36 0.15 4.87
C ALA A 24 -2.73 -0.42 6.24
N TYR A 25 -2.42 0.34 7.29
CA TYR A 25 -2.90 0.10 8.64
C TYR A 25 -3.94 1.15 9.00
N GLU A 26 -5.14 0.70 9.32
CA GLU A 26 -6.26 1.58 9.67
C GLU A 26 -6.70 1.31 11.12
N TYR A 27 -6.79 2.39 11.90
CA TYR A 27 -7.28 2.33 13.28
C TYR A 27 -8.25 3.49 13.55
N GLY A 28 -9.52 3.16 13.73
CA GLY A 28 -10.57 4.19 13.86
C GLY A 28 -10.79 4.91 12.53
N LYS A 29 -10.45 6.19 12.46
CA LYS A 29 -10.56 7.00 11.24
C LYS A 29 -9.22 7.23 10.55
N ASP A 30 -8.12 6.86 11.19
CA ASP A 30 -6.78 7.22 10.76
C ASP A 30 -6.12 6.05 10.01
N ILE A 31 -5.36 6.38 8.98
CA ILE A 31 -4.65 5.43 8.13
C ILE A 31 -3.17 5.82 8.10
N ILE A 32 -2.29 4.85 8.30
CA ILE A 32 -0.89 4.95 7.88
C ILE A 32 -0.63 3.98 6.73
N VAL A 33 0.27 4.38 5.84
CA VAL A 33 0.72 3.55 4.73
C VAL A 33 2.19 3.19 4.98
N VAL A 34 2.52 1.91 4.83
CA VAL A 34 3.89 1.41 4.86
C VAL A 34 4.26 0.98 3.45
N ASP A 35 5.32 1.60 2.93
CA ASP A 35 5.86 1.48 1.58
C ASP A 35 4.89 1.86 0.45
N ALA A 36 5.48 2.14 -0.71
CA ALA A 36 4.78 2.50 -1.94
C ALA A 36 5.60 2.04 -3.14
N GLY A 37 6.01 0.78 -3.11
CA GLY A 37 6.97 0.22 -4.04
C GLY A 37 6.38 -0.11 -5.40
N ILE A 38 7.26 -0.54 -6.30
CA ILE A 38 6.93 -0.92 -7.68
C ILE A 38 7.27 -2.38 -7.94
N MET A 39 6.72 -2.95 -9.00
CA MET A 39 7.12 -4.25 -9.50
C MET A 39 7.59 -4.11 -10.95
N PHE A 40 8.70 -4.75 -11.25
CA PHE A 40 9.17 -4.84 -12.63
C PHE A 40 8.26 -5.76 -13.45
N PRO A 41 7.95 -5.40 -14.69
CA PRO A 41 7.14 -6.20 -15.59
C PRO A 41 7.83 -7.52 -15.95
N LYS A 42 7.02 -8.53 -16.30
CA LYS A 42 7.54 -9.77 -16.87
C LYS A 42 7.98 -9.55 -18.33
N ASN A 43 8.84 -10.42 -18.83
CA ASN A 43 9.41 -10.31 -20.20
C ASN A 43 8.35 -10.27 -21.32
N ASP A 44 7.14 -10.75 -21.07
CA ASP A 44 6.02 -10.77 -22.02
C ASP A 44 5.15 -9.50 -21.98
N MET A 45 5.38 -8.60 -21.03
CA MET A 45 4.64 -7.33 -20.87
C MET A 45 5.32 -6.20 -21.67
N LEU A 46 5.29 -6.31 -22.99
CA LEU A 46 5.95 -5.34 -23.88
C LEU A 46 5.37 -3.93 -23.73
N GLY A 47 6.26 -2.94 -23.57
CA GLY A 47 5.89 -1.52 -23.47
C GLY A 47 5.45 -1.06 -22.07
N VAL A 48 5.48 -1.94 -21.08
CA VAL A 48 5.30 -1.59 -19.66
C VAL A 48 6.67 -1.34 -19.05
N ASP A 49 6.84 -0.22 -18.35
CA ASP A 49 8.10 0.07 -17.61
C ASP A 49 8.02 -0.42 -16.16
N TYR A 50 6.91 -0.14 -15.46
CA TYR A 50 6.70 -0.48 -14.06
C TYR A 50 5.22 -0.79 -13.77
N ILE A 51 4.99 -1.59 -12.74
CA ILE A 51 3.66 -1.93 -12.21
C ILE A 51 3.56 -1.39 -10.79
N ILE A 52 2.48 -0.65 -10.49
CA ILE A 52 2.21 -0.10 -9.16
C ILE A 52 0.96 -0.72 -8.53
N PRO A 53 0.81 -0.70 -7.19
CA PRO A 53 -0.43 -1.14 -6.53
C PRO A 53 -1.64 -0.31 -6.95
N ASP A 54 -2.83 -0.93 -6.97
CA ASP A 54 -4.08 -0.18 -7.02
C ASP A 54 -4.36 0.46 -5.65
N PHE A 55 -4.16 1.77 -5.55
CA PHE A 55 -4.34 2.55 -4.33
C PHE A 55 -5.69 3.28 -4.27
N GLU A 56 -6.70 2.90 -5.08
CA GLU A 56 -8.04 3.52 -5.05
C GLU A 56 -8.67 3.47 -3.64
N TYR A 57 -8.32 2.47 -2.83
CA TYR A 57 -8.68 2.39 -1.41
C TYR A 57 -8.25 3.64 -0.61
N LEU A 58 -7.00 4.06 -0.80
CA LEU A 58 -6.39 5.21 -0.14
C LEU A 58 -6.90 6.51 -0.78
N LYS A 59 -7.02 6.56 -2.10
CA LYS A 59 -7.50 7.73 -2.84
C LYS A 59 -8.88 8.20 -2.36
N LYS A 60 -9.80 7.27 -2.12
CA LYS A 60 -11.14 7.55 -1.57
C LYS A 60 -11.15 7.99 -0.10
N ARG A 61 -10.01 7.94 0.59
CA ARG A 61 -9.83 8.22 2.03
C ARG A 61 -8.61 9.11 2.26
N ALA A 62 -8.22 9.92 1.28
CA ALA A 62 -6.98 10.70 1.33
C ALA A 62 -6.93 11.64 2.55
N ASP A 63 -8.08 12.14 2.98
CA ASP A 63 -8.28 12.97 4.18
C ASP A 63 -7.95 12.26 5.51
N LYS A 64 -7.87 10.93 5.47
CA LYS A 64 -7.62 10.05 6.63
C LYS A 64 -6.19 9.53 6.69
N VAL A 65 -5.41 9.72 5.63
CA VAL A 65 -4.02 9.25 5.57
C VAL A 65 -3.14 10.22 6.34
N LEU A 66 -2.56 9.74 7.44
CA LEU A 66 -1.69 10.53 8.31
C LEU A 66 -0.26 10.63 7.77
N GLY A 67 0.19 9.63 7.01
CA GLY A 67 1.54 9.62 6.46
C GLY A 67 1.91 8.32 5.75
N LEU A 68 3.03 8.40 5.02
CA LEU A 68 3.70 7.31 4.36
C LEU A 68 5.02 7.02 5.08
N PHE A 69 5.23 5.76 5.45
CA PHE A 69 6.43 5.29 6.12
C PHE A 69 7.19 4.38 5.16
N ILE A 70 8.42 4.78 4.83
CA ILE A 70 9.29 4.03 3.92
C ILE A 70 10.28 3.23 4.75
N THR A 71 10.28 1.91 4.56
CA THR A 71 11.12 0.98 5.31
C THR A 71 12.59 1.08 4.91
N HIS A 72 12.85 1.20 3.60
CA HIS A 72 14.19 1.32 3.01
C HIS A 72 14.09 1.87 1.58
N GLY A 73 15.24 2.09 0.94
CA GLY A 73 15.34 2.78 -0.36
C GLY A 73 15.38 1.89 -1.59
N HIS A 74 15.00 0.60 -1.51
CA HIS A 74 14.80 -0.18 -2.73
C HIS A 74 13.52 0.25 -3.42
N GLU A 75 13.45 -0.02 -4.72
CA GLU A 75 12.34 0.37 -5.57
C GLU A 75 11.06 -0.43 -5.30
N ASP A 76 11.17 -1.60 -4.68
CA ASP A 76 10.13 -2.64 -4.63
C ASP A 76 9.03 -2.48 -3.57
#